data_AF-A0A2R5GMT6-F1
#
_entry.id   AF-A0A2R5GMT6-F1
#
_cell.length_a   1.000
_cell.length_b   1.000
_cell.length_c   1.000
_cell.angle_alpha   90.00
_cell.angle_beta   90.00
_cell.angle_gamma   90.00
#
_symmetry.space_group_name_H-M   'P 1'
#
loop_
_entity.id
_entity.type
_entity.pdbx_description
1 polymer ?
#
loop_
_entity_poly.entity_id
_entity_poly.type
_entity_poly.pdbx_seq_one_letter_code
_entity_poly.pdbx_strand_id
1 'polypeptide(L)'
;MQGEGEEDLMEFMVRFSNHVDGPEFNKRMAKFFRKHCHIVDLTTSEHSLEMYELYQTYQGHIDNMLEDFVDKEGLPSAEALVAKVRAASEANSFASEYVQFILDVVDYESFAKCMQQYWRAFARNNGIDLPGEPSAKSPSSSKADSKSQDHTSESKTETKQAHK
;
A
#
# COMPACT_ATOMS: atom_id res chain seq x y z
N MET A 1 -5.20 40.16 2.05
CA MET A 1 -4.88 39.35 0.86
C MET A 1 -3.96 38.17 1.25
N GLN A 2 -4.35 37.35 2.24
CA GLN A 2 -3.50 36.23 2.73
C GLN A 2 -4.05 34.83 2.38
N GLY A 3 -5.25 34.71 1.81
CA GLY A 3 -5.89 33.41 1.57
C GLY A 3 -5.55 32.75 0.22
N GLU A 4 -5.36 33.53 -0.85
CA GLU A 4 -5.20 32.99 -2.21
C GLU A 4 -3.91 32.18 -2.41
N GLY A 5 -2.84 32.48 -1.66
CA GLY A 5 -1.58 31.73 -1.74
C GLY A 5 -1.58 30.43 -0.93
N GLU A 6 -2.32 30.39 0.18
CA GLU A 6 -2.42 29.19 1.04
C GLU A 6 -3.29 28.11 0.38
N GLU A 7 -4.37 28.53 -0.29
CA GLU A 7 -5.25 27.63 -1.03
C GLU A 7 -4.52 26.94 -2.20
N ASP A 8 -3.70 27.67 -2.97
CA ASP A 8 -2.87 27.08 -4.04
C ASP A 8 -1.86 26.06 -3.50
N LEU A 9 -1.22 26.36 -2.36
CA LEU A 9 -0.27 25.45 -1.72
C LEU A 9 -0.95 24.18 -1.21
N MET A 10 -2.17 24.30 -0.67
CA MET A 10 -2.94 23.15 -0.24
C MET A 10 -3.41 22.29 -1.42
N GLU A 11 -3.90 22.92 -2.49
CA GLU A 11 -4.28 22.19 -3.70
C GLU A 11 -3.08 21.45 -4.29
N PHE A 12 -1.91 22.10 -4.31
CA PHE A 12 -0.65 21.48 -4.70
C PHE A 12 -0.30 20.27 -3.84
N MET A 13 -0.41 20.37 -2.51
CA MET A 13 -0.14 19.25 -1.61
C MET A 13 -1.14 18.09 -1.77
N VAL A 14 -2.39 18.37 -2.12
CA VAL A 14 -3.38 17.33 -2.46
C VAL A 14 -2.99 16.61 -3.76
N ARG A 15 -2.51 17.33 -4.78
CA ARG A 15 -2.02 16.69 -6.01
C ARG A 15 -0.75 15.89 -5.76
N PHE A 16 0.17 16.44 -4.98
CA PHE A 16 1.40 15.76 -4.57
C PHE A 16 1.08 14.47 -3.82
N SER A 17 0.23 14.52 -2.80
CA SER A 17 -0.14 13.33 -2.00
C SER A 17 -0.81 12.25 -2.84
N ASN A 18 -1.74 12.63 -3.71
CA ASN A 18 -2.39 11.69 -4.63
C ASN A 18 -1.44 11.06 -5.64
N HIS A 19 -0.31 11.70 -5.95
CA HIS A 19 0.69 11.14 -6.85
C HIS A 19 1.67 10.22 -6.09
N VAL A 20 2.13 10.62 -4.90
CA VAL A 20 3.14 9.88 -4.13
C VAL A 20 2.61 8.81 -3.18
N ASP A 21 1.31 8.82 -2.88
CA ASP A 21 0.59 7.78 -2.15
C ASP A 21 -0.68 7.34 -2.90
N GLY A 22 -0.67 7.54 -4.23
CA GLY A 22 -1.79 7.20 -5.09
C GLY A 22 -1.99 5.69 -5.29
N PRO A 23 -3.14 5.27 -5.83
CA PRO A 23 -3.40 3.87 -6.20
C PRO A 23 -2.34 3.28 -7.14
N GLU A 24 -1.84 4.08 -8.08
CA GLU A 24 -0.80 3.66 -9.03
C GLU A 24 0.55 3.44 -8.34
N PHE A 25 0.96 4.35 -7.45
CA PHE A 25 2.17 4.18 -6.65
C PHE A 25 2.07 2.94 -5.77
N ASN A 26 0.98 2.84 -4.99
CA ASN A 26 0.74 1.72 -4.09
C ASN A 26 0.73 0.38 -4.82
N LYS A 27 0.17 0.32 -6.03
CA LYS A 27 0.21 -0.88 -6.88
C LYS A 27 1.63 -1.22 -7.35
N ARG A 28 2.43 -0.23 -7.75
CA ARG A 28 3.83 -0.44 -8.16
C ARG A 28 4.67 -0.93 -6.98
N MET A 29 4.57 -0.29 -5.82
CA MET A 29 5.30 -0.68 -4.62
C MET A 29 4.87 -2.06 -4.12
N ALA A 30 3.57 -2.35 -4.06
CA ALA A 30 3.08 -3.67 -3.69
C ALA A 30 3.60 -4.78 -4.62
N LYS A 31 3.69 -4.51 -5.93
CA LYS A 31 4.28 -5.45 -6.89
C LYS A 31 5.77 -5.66 -6.62
N PHE A 32 6.51 -4.59 -6.36
CA PHE A 32 7.93 -4.64 -6.00
C PHE A 32 8.14 -5.49 -4.74
N PHE A 33 7.47 -5.16 -3.63
CA PHE A 33 7.61 -5.88 -2.37
C PHE A 33 7.24 -7.36 -2.50
N ARG A 34 6.11 -7.70 -3.15
CA ARG A 34 5.72 -9.10 -3.36
C ARG A 34 6.77 -9.90 -4.13
N LYS A 35 7.38 -9.29 -5.14
CA LYS A 35 8.39 -9.97 -5.96
C LYS A 35 9.66 -10.27 -5.18
N HIS A 36 10.06 -9.37 -4.28
CA HIS A 36 11.38 -9.40 -3.67
C HIS A 36 11.40 -9.79 -2.18
N CYS A 37 10.26 -9.81 -1.48
CA CYS A 37 10.20 -10.02 -0.03
C CYS A 37 10.83 -11.33 0.49
N HIS A 38 10.95 -12.36 -0.35
CA HIS A 38 11.50 -13.67 0.03
C HIS A 38 13.00 -13.65 0.41
N ILE A 39 13.72 -12.58 0.09
CA ILE A 39 15.14 -12.43 0.48
C ILE A 39 15.31 -12.09 1.96
N VAL A 40 14.22 -11.75 2.65
CA VAL A 40 14.25 -11.37 4.06
C VAL A 40 14.43 -12.61 4.93
N ASP A 41 15.50 -12.64 5.70
CA ASP A 41 15.66 -13.58 6.79
C ASP A 41 14.93 -13.07 8.03
N LEU A 42 13.89 -13.80 8.46
CA LEU A 42 13.11 -13.45 9.65
C LEU A 42 13.69 -14.01 10.95
N THR A 43 14.76 -14.80 10.88
CA THR A 43 15.41 -15.42 12.05
C THR A 43 16.45 -14.52 12.70
N THR A 44 16.95 -13.51 11.97
CA THR A 44 17.99 -12.58 12.41
C THR A 44 17.51 -11.13 12.32
N SER A 45 18.11 -10.27 13.14
CA SER A 45 17.98 -8.82 13.02
C SER A 45 18.96 -8.21 12.00
N GLU A 46 19.93 -8.99 11.53
CA GLU A 46 20.91 -8.54 10.54
C GLU A 46 20.31 -8.59 9.13
N HIS A 47 20.42 -7.48 8.39
CA HIS A 47 19.95 -7.41 7.01
C HIS A 47 21.09 -7.72 6.04
N SER A 48 20.78 -8.48 4.98
CA SER A 48 21.76 -8.85 3.96
C SER A 48 22.19 -7.66 3.09
N LEU A 49 23.34 -7.78 2.43
CA LEU A 49 23.78 -6.80 1.43
C LEU A 49 22.76 -6.68 0.29
N GLU A 50 22.18 -7.80 -0.14
CA GLU A 50 21.12 -7.85 -1.16
C GLU A 50 19.89 -7.02 -0.75
N MET A 51 19.56 -6.97 0.54
CA MET A 51 18.46 -6.14 1.06
C MET A 51 18.75 -4.65 0.88
N TYR A 52 19.99 -4.24 1.04
CA TYR A 52 20.41 -2.86 0.80
C TYR A 52 20.42 -2.51 -0.70
N GLU A 53 20.85 -3.42 -1.57
CA GLU A 53 20.78 -3.23 -3.03
C GLU A 53 19.32 -3.08 -3.52
N LEU A 54 18.40 -3.85 -2.95
CA LEU A 54 16.97 -3.66 -3.22
C LEU A 54 16.43 -2.34 -2.68
N TYR A 55 16.93 -1.88 -1.54
CA TYR A 55 16.57 -0.56 -1.02
C TYR A 55 17.01 0.55 -1.99
N GLN A 56 18.21 0.47 -2.56
CA GLN A 56 18.65 1.42 -3.60
C GLN A 56 17.73 1.39 -4.83
N THR A 57 17.28 0.20 -5.23
CA THR A 57 16.30 0.06 -6.33
C THR A 57 14.95 0.67 -5.96
N TYR A 58 14.51 0.50 -4.72
CA TYR A 58 13.29 1.12 -4.18
C TYR A 58 13.38 2.64 -4.16
N GLN A 59 14.51 3.21 -3.73
CA GLN A 59 14.77 4.66 -3.79
C GLN A 59 14.67 5.16 -5.24
N GLY A 60 15.28 4.45 -6.20
CA GLY A 60 15.15 4.80 -7.61
C GLY A 60 13.70 4.79 -8.10
N HIS A 61 12.82 3.93 -7.59
CA HIS A 61 11.39 3.99 -7.93
C HIS A 61 10.68 5.23 -7.37
N ILE A 62 11.09 5.69 -6.18
CA ILE A 62 10.58 6.93 -5.58
C ILE A 62 11.08 8.13 -6.38
N ASP A 63 12.37 8.17 -6.70
CA ASP A 63 12.98 9.27 -7.47
C ASP A 63 12.30 9.44 -8.83
N ASN A 64 12.14 8.36 -9.59
CA ASN A 64 11.42 8.40 -10.88
C ASN A 64 9.98 8.91 -10.73
N MET A 65 9.31 8.60 -9.62
CA MET A 65 7.97 9.10 -9.37
C MET A 65 7.96 10.59 -9.05
N LEU A 66 8.95 11.09 -8.30
CA LEU A 66 9.08 12.51 -8.01
C LEU A 66 9.41 13.29 -9.29
N GLU A 67 10.27 12.74 -10.15
CA GLU A 67 10.53 13.28 -11.49
C GLU A 67 9.26 13.33 -12.35
N ASP A 68 8.48 12.24 -12.40
CA ASP A 68 7.18 12.21 -13.08
C ASP A 68 6.23 13.31 -12.55
N PHE A 69 6.31 13.65 -11.26
CA PHE A 69 5.49 14.71 -10.67
C PHE A 69 5.97 16.11 -11.07
N VAL A 70 7.29 16.34 -11.04
CA VAL A 70 7.92 17.59 -11.51
C VAL A 70 7.48 17.90 -12.93
N ASP A 71 7.55 16.90 -13.82
CA ASP A 71 7.16 17.03 -15.21
C ASP A 71 5.65 17.32 -15.37
N LYS A 72 4.79 16.63 -14.61
CA LYS A 72 3.33 16.82 -14.66
C LYS A 72 2.88 18.19 -14.18
N GLU A 73 3.50 18.71 -13.13
CA GLU A 73 3.17 20.04 -12.58
C GLU A 73 3.85 21.17 -13.35
N GLY A 74 4.66 20.86 -14.38
CA GLY A 74 5.39 21.85 -15.16
C GLY A 74 6.42 22.61 -14.33
N LEU A 75 6.98 21.96 -13.32
CA LEU A 75 8.00 22.55 -12.47
C LEU A 75 9.35 22.57 -13.21
N PRO A 76 10.15 23.64 -13.08
CA PRO A 76 11.38 23.79 -13.83
C PRO A 76 12.51 22.86 -13.36
N SER A 77 12.44 22.35 -12.13
CA SER A 77 13.42 21.44 -11.56
C SER A 77 12.91 20.75 -10.29
N ALA A 78 13.66 19.75 -9.81
CA ALA A 78 13.41 19.11 -8.51
C ALA A 78 13.56 20.09 -7.34
N GLU A 79 14.45 21.08 -7.42
CA GLU A 79 14.59 22.12 -6.40
C GLU A 79 13.32 22.99 -6.30
N ALA A 80 12.63 23.22 -7.42
CA ALA A 80 11.36 23.93 -7.41
C ALA A 80 10.25 23.12 -6.70
N LEU A 81 10.24 21.79 -6.87
CA LEU A 81 9.38 20.90 -6.10
C LEU A 81 9.68 21.02 -4.60
N VAL A 82 10.96 20.91 -4.21
CA VAL A 82 11.38 21.03 -2.79
C VAL A 82 10.98 22.38 -2.20
N ALA A 83 11.18 23.47 -2.95
CA ALA A 83 10.80 24.81 -2.50
C ALA A 83 9.28 24.94 -2.30
N LYS A 84 8.47 24.37 -3.21
CA LYS A 84 7.00 24.46 -3.14
C LYS A 84 6.44 23.57 -2.02
N VAL A 85 6.97 22.37 -1.84
CA VAL A 85 6.62 21.49 -0.70
C VAL A 85 7.01 22.14 0.63
N ARG A 86 8.20 22.75 0.71
CA ARG A 86 8.62 23.49 1.90
C ARG A 86 7.68 24.64 2.21
N ALA A 87 7.37 25.48 1.23
CA ALA A 87 6.44 26.60 1.40
C ALA A 87 5.07 26.12 1.90
N ALA A 88 4.55 25.02 1.35
CA ALA A 88 3.31 24.42 1.84
C ALA A 88 3.41 23.92 3.28
N SER A 89 4.51 23.25 3.65
CA SER A 89 4.73 22.76 5.01
C SER A 89 4.89 23.87 6.06
N GLU A 90 5.47 25.01 5.67
CA GLU A 90 5.62 26.18 6.54
C GLU A 90 4.28 26.92 6.71
N ALA A 91 3.44 26.90 5.68
CA ALA A 91 2.13 27.56 5.69
C ALA A 91 1.05 26.72 6.41
N ASN A 92 1.15 25.38 6.38
CA ASN A 92 0.06 24.51 6.81
C ASN A 92 0.56 23.29 7.62
N SER A 93 -0.04 23.06 8.80
CA SER A 93 0.36 21.96 9.69
C SER A 93 0.10 20.58 9.11
N PHE A 94 -0.99 20.39 8.37
CA PHE A 94 -1.28 19.12 7.70
C PHE A 94 -0.22 18.83 6.63
N ALA A 95 0.16 19.84 5.83
CA ALA A 95 1.23 19.68 4.84
C ALA A 95 2.57 19.32 5.52
N SER A 96 2.87 19.93 6.66
CA SER A 96 4.06 19.63 7.46
C SER A 96 4.08 18.18 7.98
N GLU A 97 2.99 17.75 8.62
CA GLU A 97 2.83 16.37 9.11
C GLU A 97 2.90 15.36 7.98
N TYR A 98 2.31 15.68 6.82
CA TYR A 98 2.33 14.79 5.66
C TYR A 98 3.73 14.65 5.05
N VAL A 99 4.50 15.74 4.95
CA VAL A 99 5.90 15.66 4.49
C VAL A 99 6.74 14.82 5.45
N GLN A 100 6.57 15.00 6.76
CA GLN A 100 7.28 14.17 7.74
C GLN A 100 6.90 12.70 7.58
N PHE A 101 5.61 12.39 7.42
CA PHE A 101 5.15 11.03 7.16
C PHE A 101 5.82 10.43 5.92
N ILE A 102 5.91 11.17 4.80
CA ILE A 102 6.59 10.70 3.60
C ILE A 102 8.06 10.38 3.90
N LEU A 103 8.77 11.28 4.59
CA LEU A 103 10.18 11.09 4.92
C LEU A 103 10.39 9.86 5.81
N ASP A 104 9.47 9.60 6.73
CA ASP A 104 9.52 8.42 7.60
C ASP A 104 9.29 7.12 6.83
N VAL A 105 8.45 7.10 5.79
CA VAL A 105 8.16 5.86 5.03
C VAL A 105 9.18 5.56 3.93
N VAL A 106 9.97 6.54 3.50
CA VAL A 106 11.04 6.32 2.51
C VAL A 106 12.35 5.86 3.14
N ASP A 107 12.44 5.83 4.46
CA ASP A 107 13.64 5.39 5.16
C ASP A 107 13.89 3.87 5.00
N TYR A 108 15.13 3.46 5.31
CA TYR A 108 15.53 2.05 5.20
C TYR A 108 14.77 1.16 6.18
N GLU A 109 14.49 1.65 7.40
CA GLU A 109 13.82 0.85 8.41
C GLU A 109 12.37 0.53 8.04
N SER A 110 11.63 1.51 7.51
CA SER A 110 10.26 1.33 7.01
C SER A 110 10.26 0.42 5.79
N PHE A 111 11.20 0.61 4.85
CA PHE A 111 11.40 -0.32 3.74
C PHE A 111 11.57 -1.78 4.23
N ALA A 112 12.44 -1.99 5.22
CA ALA A 112 12.72 -3.32 5.76
C ALA A 112 11.49 -3.92 6.46
N LYS A 113 10.77 -3.11 7.24
CA LYS A 113 9.51 -3.51 7.88
C LYS A 113 8.47 -3.91 6.83
N CYS A 114 8.35 -3.17 5.73
CA CYS A 114 7.46 -3.52 4.62
C CYS A 114 7.86 -4.86 3.99
N MET A 115 9.14 -5.06 3.66
CA MET A 115 9.63 -6.33 3.12
C MET A 115 9.30 -7.52 4.04
N GLN A 116 9.52 -7.38 5.36
CA GLN A 116 9.14 -8.40 6.34
C GLN A 116 7.64 -8.67 6.37
N GLN A 117 6.79 -7.64 6.33
CA GLN A 117 5.33 -7.80 6.33
C GLN A 117 4.84 -8.54 5.08
N TYR A 118 5.38 -8.18 3.91
CA TYR A 118 5.05 -8.87 2.66
C TYR A 118 5.52 -10.32 2.66
N TRP A 119 6.69 -10.61 3.23
CA TRP A 119 7.17 -11.98 3.34
C TRP A 119 6.31 -12.83 4.27
N ARG A 120 5.95 -12.31 5.45
CA ARG A 120 5.00 -12.98 6.38
C ARG A 120 3.65 -13.24 5.71
N ALA A 121 3.10 -12.26 5.00
CA ALA A 121 1.85 -12.43 4.27
C ALA A 121 1.96 -13.49 3.16
N PHE A 122 3.08 -13.51 2.42
CA PHE A 122 3.35 -14.52 1.41
C PHE A 122 3.45 -15.92 2.02
N ALA A 123 4.24 -16.08 3.08
CA ALA A 123 4.44 -17.36 3.74
C ALA A 123 3.13 -17.95 4.26
N ARG A 124 2.32 -17.13 4.96
CA ARG A 124 0.99 -17.52 5.44
C ARG A 124 0.07 -17.99 4.30
N ASN A 125 0.07 -17.29 3.16
CA ASN A 125 -0.77 -17.66 2.01
C ASN A 125 -0.29 -18.94 1.30
N ASN A 126 0.96 -19.35 1.51
CA ASN A 126 1.56 -20.53 0.88
C ASN A 126 1.78 -21.68 1.88
N GLY A 127 1.34 -21.55 3.13
CA GLY A 127 1.50 -22.58 4.17
C GLY A 127 2.96 -22.80 4.59
N ILE A 128 3.80 -21.77 4.52
CA ILE A 128 5.18 -21.81 5.00
C ILE A 128 5.19 -21.42 6.48
N ASP A 129 5.66 -22.31 7.34
CA ASP A 129 5.82 -22.04 8.78
C ASP A 129 6.98 -21.06 9.00
N LEU A 130 6.70 -19.92 9.64
CA LEU A 130 7.69 -18.89 9.94
C LEU A 130 8.04 -18.85 11.44
N PRO A 131 9.30 -18.51 11.78
CA PRO A 131 9.72 -18.31 13.16
C PRO A 131 8.98 -17.13 13.80
N GLY A 132 8.41 -17.35 14.98
CA GLY A 132 7.77 -16.30 15.79
C GLY A 132 6.32 -15.97 15.45
N GLU A 133 5.69 -16.64 14.48
CA GLU A 133 4.22 -16.54 14.32
C GLU A 133 3.51 -17.49 15.30
N PRO A 134 2.44 -17.02 16.00
CA PRO A 134 1.58 -17.92 16.74
C PRO A 134 0.91 -18.86 15.73
N SER A 135 1.19 -20.16 15.85
CA SER A 135 0.65 -21.19 14.97
C SER A 135 -0.86 -21.04 14.89
N ALA A 136 -1.33 -20.47 13.77
CA ALA A 136 -2.74 -20.34 13.48
C ALA A 136 -3.24 -21.75 13.22
N LYS A 137 -3.86 -22.35 14.25
CA LYS A 137 -4.62 -23.59 14.12
C LYS A 137 -5.53 -23.46 12.90
N SER A 138 -5.16 -24.14 11.82
CA SER A 138 -6.02 -24.31 10.65
C SER A 138 -7.34 -24.92 11.14
N PRO A 139 -8.52 -24.40 10.76
CA PRO A 139 -9.75 -25.12 10.96
C PRO A 139 -9.70 -26.36 10.06
N SER A 140 -9.38 -27.50 10.68
CA SER A 140 -9.48 -28.82 10.10
C SER A 140 -10.87 -28.99 9.49
N SER A 141 -10.92 -29.11 8.17
CA SER A 141 -12.09 -29.57 7.42
C SER A 141 -12.38 -31.02 7.78
N SER A 142 -13.08 -31.25 8.88
CA SER A 142 -13.64 -32.56 9.21
C SER A 142 -14.98 -32.73 8.49
N LYS A 143 -14.92 -33.41 7.35
CA LYS A 143 -16.04 -34.04 6.66
C LYS A 143 -16.44 -35.30 7.43
N ALA A 144 -17.69 -35.38 7.89
CA ALA A 144 -18.50 -36.60 8.13
C ALA A 144 -19.75 -36.21 8.94
N ASP A 145 -20.94 -36.78 8.81
CA ASP A 145 -21.68 -37.43 7.72
C ASP A 145 -23.12 -37.56 8.27
N SER A 146 -24.12 -37.38 7.40
CA SER A 146 -25.50 -37.88 7.48
C SER A 146 -26.35 -37.77 8.76
N LYS A 147 -27.50 -37.08 8.65
CA LYS A 147 -28.81 -37.74 8.74
C LYS A 147 -29.95 -36.92 8.10
N SER A 148 -30.62 -37.58 7.17
CA SER A 148 -31.88 -37.20 6.52
C SER A 148 -32.97 -36.77 7.49
N GLN A 149 -33.77 -35.78 7.13
CA GLN A 149 -35.22 -35.95 7.14
C GLN A 149 -35.90 -35.09 6.07
N ASP A 150 -36.43 -35.86 5.12
CA ASP A 150 -37.52 -35.58 4.19
C ASP A 150 -38.64 -34.76 4.84
N HIS A 151 -39.10 -33.69 4.16
CA HIS A 151 -40.51 -33.35 4.11
C HIS A 151 -40.80 -32.53 2.84
N THR A 152 -41.34 -33.27 1.87
CA THR A 152 -42.06 -32.76 0.71
C THR A 152 -43.27 -31.92 1.15
N SER A 153 -43.47 -30.76 0.54
CA SER A 153 -44.79 -30.12 0.40
C SER A 153 -44.81 -29.23 -0.83
N GLU A 154 -45.43 -29.76 -1.88
CA GLU A 154 -45.97 -29.05 -3.03
C GLU A 154 -46.81 -27.84 -2.61
N SER A 155 -46.68 -26.71 -3.31
CA SER A 155 -47.81 -26.15 -4.06
C SER A 155 -47.45 -24.91 -4.89
N LYS A 156 -47.57 -25.13 -6.21
CA LYS A 156 -48.21 -24.27 -7.23
C LYS A 156 -47.66 -22.87 -7.50
N THR A 157 -46.90 -22.84 -8.58
CA THR A 157 -46.89 -21.82 -9.64
C THR A 157 -48.32 -21.49 -10.13
N GLU A 158 -48.66 -20.21 -10.23
CA GLU A 158 -49.61 -19.75 -11.23
C GLU A 158 -49.18 -18.38 -11.79
N THR A 159 -48.99 -18.35 -13.10
CA THR A 159 -48.67 -17.19 -13.94
C THR A 159 -49.91 -16.88 -14.78
N LYS A 160 -50.47 -15.67 -14.71
CA LYS A 160 -51.19 -14.97 -15.80
C LYS A 160 -51.10 -13.46 -15.57
N GLN A 161 -50.46 -12.67 -16.43
CA GLN A 161 -50.88 -12.13 -17.75
C GLN A 161 -51.77 -10.85 -17.68
N ALA A 162 -51.17 -9.74 -18.14
CA ALA A 162 -51.66 -8.74 -19.10
C ALA A 162 -52.81 -7.75 -18.81
N HIS A 163 -52.57 -6.55 -19.38
CA HIS A 163 -53.47 -5.42 -19.71
C HIS A 163 -53.98 -4.59 -18.52
N LYS A 164 -53.94 -3.25 -18.53
CA LYS A 164 -53.90 -2.27 -19.61
C LYS A 164 -53.42 -0.93 -19.05
#